data_AF-Q96HA8-F1
#
_entry.id   AF-Q96HA8-F1
#
_cell.length_a   1.000
_cell.length_b   1.000
_cell.length_c   1.000
_cell.angle_alpha   90.00
_cell.angle_beta   90.00
_cell.angle_gamma   90.00
#
_symmetry.space_group_name_H-M   'P 1'
#
loop_
_entity.id
_entity.type
_entity.pdbx_description
1 polymer ?
#
loop_
_entity_poly.entity_id
_entity_poly.type
_entity_poly.pdbx_seq_one_letter_code
_entity_poly.pdbx_strand_id
1 'polypeptide(L)'
;MEGNGPAAVHYQPASPPRDACVYSSCYCEENIWKLCEYIKNHDQYPLEECYAVFISNERKMIPIWKQQARPGDGPVIWDYHVVLLHVSSGGQNFIYDLDTVLPFPCLFDTYVEDAFKSDDDIHPQFRRKFRVIRADSYLKNFASDRSHMKDSSGNWREPPPPYPCIETGDSKMNLNDFISMDPKVGWGAVYTLSEFTHRFGSKNC
;
A
#
# COMPACT_ATOMS: atom_id res chain seq x y z
N MET A 1 35.65 -16.01 -28.29
CA MET A 1 34.30 -15.47 -28.52
C MET A 1 33.41 -16.03 -27.44
N GLU A 2 33.30 -15.34 -26.31
CA GLU A 2 32.35 -15.67 -25.25
C GLU A 2 31.78 -14.34 -24.74
N GLY A 3 30.67 -13.93 -25.36
CA GLY A 3 29.87 -12.81 -24.89
C GLY A 3 28.83 -13.35 -23.93
N ASN A 4 29.16 -13.38 -22.64
CA ASN A 4 28.18 -13.60 -21.58
C ASN A 4 27.71 -12.22 -21.11
N GLY A 5 26.78 -11.62 -21.85
CA GLY A 5 26.02 -10.47 -21.34
C GLY A 5 25.14 -10.94 -20.18
N PRO A 6 24.95 -10.15 -19.11
CA PRO A 6 24.10 -10.57 -18.01
C PRO A 6 22.67 -10.74 -18.54
N ALA A 7 22.12 -11.95 -18.40
CA ALA A 7 20.69 -12.17 -18.65
C ALA A 7 19.91 -11.19 -17.77
N ALA A 8 18.97 -10.44 -18.36
CA ALA A 8 18.07 -9.60 -17.60
C ALA A 8 17.33 -10.51 -16.60
N VAL A 9 17.70 -10.42 -15.31
CA VAL A 9 17.10 -11.22 -14.26
C VAL A 9 15.66 -10.74 -14.10
N HIS A 10 14.71 -11.52 -14.60
CA HIS A 10 13.29 -11.21 -14.47
C HIS A 10 12.92 -11.13 -12.98
N TYR A 11 12.30 -10.01 -12.59
CA TYR A 11 11.79 -9.79 -11.25
C TYR A 11 10.89 -10.95 -10.80
N GLN A 12 11.13 -11.47 -9.60
CA GLN A 12 10.27 -12.47 -8.97
C GLN A 12 9.40 -11.76 -7.91
N PRO A 13 8.08 -11.94 -7.92
CA PRO A 13 7.22 -11.34 -6.90
C PRO A 13 7.62 -11.73 -5.48
N ALA A 14 7.52 -10.79 -4.54
CA ALA A 14 7.76 -10.97 -3.11
C ALA A 14 6.54 -11.55 -2.37
N SER A 15 5.46 -11.84 -3.09
CA SER A 15 4.21 -12.38 -2.56
C SER A 15 3.81 -13.66 -3.31
N PRO A 16 2.87 -14.44 -2.77
CA PRO A 16 2.11 -15.38 -3.59
C PRO A 16 1.40 -14.68 -4.75
N PRO A 17 0.89 -15.43 -5.74
CA PRO A 17 -0.09 -14.91 -6.69
C PRO A 17 -1.29 -14.26 -5.98
N ARG A 18 -1.95 -13.30 -6.64
CA ARG A 18 -3.06 -12.49 -6.07
C ARG A 18 -4.12 -13.34 -5.37
N ASP A 19 -4.53 -14.45 -5.98
CA ASP A 19 -5.58 -15.35 -5.51
C ASP A 19 -5.16 -16.24 -4.32
N ALA A 20 -3.87 -16.28 -4.00
CA ALA A 20 -3.31 -17.00 -2.87
C ALA A 20 -2.94 -16.08 -1.68
N CYS A 21 -3.11 -14.76 -1.82
CA CYS A 21 -2.88 -13.82 -0.74
C CYS A 21 -4.03 -13.83 0.28
N VAL A 22 -3.70 -13.58 1.56
CA VAL A 22 -4.71 -13.29 2.58
C VAL A 22 -5.36 -11.95 2.24
N TYR A 23 -6.69 -11.95 2.11
CA TYR A 23 -7.43 -10.77 1.69
C TYR A 23 -8.79 -10.67 2.37
N SER A 24 -9.17 -9.45 2.74
CA SER A 24 -10.53 -9.07 3.12
C SER A 24 -10.83 -7.68 2.57
N SER A 25 -11.94 -7.54 1.84
CA SER A 25 -12.35 -6.26 1.23
C SER A 25 -12.52 -5.20 2.32
N CYS A 26 -12.05 -3.98 2.05
CA CYS A 26 -12.09 -2.83 2.97
C CYS A 26 -11.22 -2.96 4.24
N TYR A 27 -10.32 -3.95 4.32
CA TYR A 27 -9.30 -4.09 5.36
C TYR A 27 -7.90 -4.05 4.72
N CYS A 28 -7.69 -3.11 3.79
CA CYS A 28 -6.46 -3.00 3.00
C CYS A 28 -5.20 -2.87 3.87
N GLU A 29 -5.30 -2.21 5.02
CA GLU A 29 -4.23 -2.14 6.01
C GLU A 29 -3.82 -3.52 6.53
N GLU A 30 -4.77 -4.40 6.84
CA GLU A 30 -4.46 -5.75 7.30
C GLU A 30 -4.00 -6.66 6.16
N ASN A 31 -4.52 -6.46 4.94
CA ASN A 31 -4.06 -7.17 3.75
C ASN A 31 -2.58 -6.90 3.47
N ILE A 32 -2.16 -5.64 3.54
CA ILE A 32 -0.76 -5.25 3.39
C ILE A 32 0.08 -5.70 4.57
N TRP A 33 -0.45 -5.67 5.79
CA TRP A 33 0.23 -6.22 6.96
C TRP A 33 0.54 -7.71 6.76
N LYS A 34 -0.40 -8.48 6.21
CA LYS A 34 -0.21 -9.90 5.90
C LYS A 34 0.79 -10.16 4.78
N LEU A 35 0.90 -9.26 3.79
CA LEU A 35 2.00 -9.32 2.81
C LEU A 35 3.36 -9.05 3.46
N CYS A 36 3.46 -8.06 4.35
CA CYS A 36 4.68 -7.81 5.11
C CYS A 36 5.06 -9.00 5.99
N GLU A 37 4.09 -9.63 6.66
CA GLU A 37 4.29 -10.85 7.46
C GLU A 37 4.79 -12.00 6.59
N TYR A 38 4.19 -12.20 5.41
CA TYR A 38 4.64 -13.21 4.45
C TYR A 38 6.11 -12.98 4.07
N ILE A 39 6.48 -11.77 3.65
CA ILE A 39 7.84 -11.43 3.23
C ILE A 39 8.84 -11.65 4.38
N LYS A 40 8.50 -11.19 5.59
CA LYS A 40 9.35 -11.40 6.78
C LYS A 40 9.66 -12.89 7.04
N ASN A 41 8.70 -13.76 6.74
CA ASN A 41 8.82 -15.19 7.01
C ASN A 41 9.45 -15.98 5.84
N HIS A 42 9.87 -15.31 4.76
CA HIS A 42 10.52 -15.92 3.60
C HIS A 42 11.85 -15.22 3.28
N ASP A 43 12.92 -15.99 3.05
CA ASP A 43 14.27 -15.45 2.79
C ASP A 43 14.48 -14.96 1.34
N GLN A 44 13.42 -14.56 0.62
CA GLN A 44 13.53 -14.14 -0.79
C GLN A 44 14.02 -12.70 -0.95
N TYR A 45 13.53 -11.77 -0.12
CA TYR A 45 13.90 -10.36 -0.12
C TYR A 45 14.04 -9.84 1.31
N PRO A 46 14.99 -8.93 1.58
CA PRO A 46 15.05 -8.24 2.86
C PRO A 46 13.76 -7.47 3.14
N LEU A 47 13.22 -7.58 4.35
CA LEU A 47 12.00 -6.86 4.75
C LEU A 47 12.17 -5.34 4.64
N GLU A 48 13.41 -4.86 4.75
CA GLU A 48 13.78 -3.45 4.66
C GLU A 48 13.67 -2.86 3.25
N GLU A 49 13.57 -3.71 2.22
CA GLU A 49 13.25 -3.30 0.84
C GLU A 49 11.75 -3.03 0.66
N CYS A 50 10.93 -3.34 1.67
CA CYS A 50 9.48 -3.26 1.61
C CYS A 50 8.91 -2.13 2.48
N TYR A 51 7.85 -1.49 1.99
CA TYR A 51 7.17 -0.40 2.67
C TYR A 51 5.65 -0.56 2.58
N ALA A 52 4.95 -0.39 3.69
CA ALA A 52 3.52 -0.12 3.67
C ALA A 52 3.29 1.35 3.31
N VAL A 53 2.42 1.60 2.34
CA VAL A 53 2.10 2.95 1.85
C VAL A 53 0.63 3.22 2.09
N PHE A 54 0.35 4.06 3.09
CA PHE A 54 -0.99 4.60 3.32
C PHE A 54 -1.21 5.79 2.41
N ILE A 55 -2.35 5.81 1.74
CA ILE A 55 -2.77 6.85 0.81
C ILE A 55 -4.01 7.47 1.39
N SER A 56 -3.98 8.77 1.66
CA SER A 56 -5.15 9.52 2.16
C SER A 56 -4.89 11.03 1.98
N ASN A 57 -5.72 11.86 2.57
CA ASN A 57 -5.53 13.30 2.71
C ASN A 57 -6.32 13.82 3.93
N GLU A 58 -6.26 15.12 4.18
CA GLU A 58 -6.92 15.76 5.33
C GLU A 58 -8.44 15.60 5.31
N ARG A 59 -9.02 15.38 4.13
CA ARG A 59 -10.47 15.21 3.94
C ARG A 59 -10.90 13.76 3.91
N LYS A 60 -9.96 12.81 3.95
CA LYS A 60 -10.22 11.38 3.77
C LYS A 60 -11.12 11.14 2.55
N MET A 61 -10.71 11.71 1.42
CA MET A 61 -11.38 11.55 0.13
C MET A 61 -10.32 11.57 -0.96
N ILE A 62 -9.89 10.39 -1.41
CA ILE A 62 -8.87 10.24 -2.44
C ILE A 62 -9.40 9.42 -3.62
N PRO A 63 -9.25 9.88 -4.86
CA PRO A 63 -9.58 9.11 -6.04
C PRO A 63 -8.44 8.14 -6.37
N ILE A 64 -8.78 6.87 -6.55
CA ILE A 64 -7.87 5.85 -7.12
C ILE A 64 -8.58 5.19 -8.30
N TRP A 65 -7.96 5.24 -9.47
CA TRP A 65 -8.41 4.55 -10.68
C TRP A 65 -7.96 3.10 -10.71
N LYS A 66 -8.51 2.33 -11.65
CA LYS A 66 -8.15 0.92 -11.84
C LYS A 66 -8.37 0.08 -10.57
N GLN A 67 -9.53 0.23 -9.92
CA GLN A 67 -9.90 -0.49 -8.71
C GLN A 67 -11.00 -1.52 -9.00
N GLN A 68 -10.92 -2.70 -8.38
CA GLN A 68 -11.85 -3.82 -8.57
C GLN A 68 -13.29 -3.48 -8.20
N ALA A 69 -13.50 -2.63 -7.19
CA ALA A 69 -14.83 -2.18 -6.78
C ALA A 69 -15.55 -1.35 -7.85
N ARG A 70 -14.82 -0.78 -8.82
CA ARG A 70 -15.40 -0.06 -9.96
C ARG A 70 -14.57 -0.29 -11.23
N PRO A 71 -14.73 -1.44 -11.90
CA PRO A 71 -14.07 -1.70 -13.16
C PRO A 71 -14.49 -0.67 -14.22
N GLY A 72 -13.52 -0.11 -14.94
CA GLY A 72 -13.73 0.95 -15.93
C GLY A 72 -12.79 2.13 -15.71
N ASP A 73 -13.16 3.31 -16.24
CA ASP A 73 -12.31 4.51 -16.23
C ASP A 73 -12.63 5.50 -15.10
N GLY A 74 -13.59 5.18 -14.23
CA GLY A 74 -13.92 6.00 -13.06
C GLY A 74 -13.04 5.67 -11.85
N PRO A 75 -12.75 6.63 -10.97
CA PRO A 75 -12.11 6.34 -9.70
C PRO A 75 -13.10 5.73 -8.70
N VAL A 76 -12.55 5.00 -7.73
CA VAL A 76 -13.16 4.79 -6.41
C VAL A 76 -12.67 5.91 -5.50
N ILE A 77 -13.57 6.50 -4.69
CA ILE A 77 -13.21 7.50 -3.70
C ILE A 77 -13.05 6.80 -2.35
N TRP A 78 -11.81 6.65 -1.91
CA TRP A 78 -11.47 6.03 -0.64
C TRP A 78 -11.27 7.08 0.45
N ASP A 79 -11.55 6.71 1.69
CA ASP A 79 -11.18 7.48 2.87
C ASP A 79 -9.68 7.33 3.17
N TYR A 80 -9.17 6.11 3.05
CA TYR A 80 -7.76 5.80 2.88
C TYR A 80 -7.63 4.50 2.07
N HIS A 81 -6.44 4.27 1.50
CA HIS A 81 -6.10 2.98 0.89
C HIS A 81 -4.67 2.60 1.28
N VAL A 82 -4.35 1.31 1.30
CA VAL A 82 -3.00 0.84 1.65
C VAL A 82 -2.49 -0.12 0.59
N VAL A 83 -1.27 0.14 0.14
CA VAL A 83 -0.54 -0.74 -0.80
C VAL A 83 0.83 -1.08 -0.23
N LEU A 84 1.46 -2.16 -0.72
CA LEU A 84 2.86 -2.45 -0.45
C LEU A 84 3.72 -1.93 -1.60
N LEU A 85 4.80 -1.22 -1.26
CA LEU A 85 5.86 -0.83 -2.18
C LEU A 85 7.09 -1.70 -1.92
N HIS A 86 7.61 -2.34 -2.95
CA HIS A 86 8.89 -3.05 -2.92
C HIS A 86 9.93 -2.28 -3.74
N VAL A 87 11.01 -1.86 -3.07
CA VAL A 87 12.14 -1.15 -3.65
C VAL A 87 13.24 -2.17 -3.95
N SER A 88 13.18 -2.77 -5.14
CA SER A 88 14.10 -3.85 -5.51
C SER A 88 15.50 -3.32 -5.83
N SER A 89 16.52 -4.10 -5.48
CA SER A 89 17.91 -3.87 -5.88
C SER A 89 18.15 -3.76 -7.39
N GLY A 90 17.22 -4.22 -8.23
CA GLY A 90 17.30 -4.14 -9.70
C GLY A 90 16.98 -2.77 -10.32
N GLY A 91 16.74 -1.73 -9.52
CA GLY A 91 16.43 -0.37 -9.99
C GLY A 91 14.97 -0.18 -10.46
N GLN A 92 14.15 -1.23 -10.39
CA GLN A 92 12.71 -1.16 -10.62
C GLN A 92 11.96 -1.38 -9.32
N ASN A 93 11.00 -0.50 -9.05
CA ASN A 93 10.13 -0.59 -7.87
C ASN A 93 8.77 -1.14 -8.27
N PHE A 94 8.11 -1.83 -7.33
CA PHE A 94 6.86 -2.54 -7.59
C PHE A 94 5.80 -2.20 -6.53
N ILE A 95 4.56 -2.05 -6.98
CA ILE A 95 3.38 -1.88 -6.13
C ILE A 95 2.58 -3.19 -6.09
N TYR A 96 2.22 -3.59 -4.88
CA TYR A 96 1.27 -4.65 -4.62
C TYR A 96 0.01 -4.02 -4.05
N ASP A 97 -1.01 -3.92 -4.89
CA ASP A 97 -2.36 -3.55 -4.49
C ASP A 97 -3.30 -4.74 -4.72
N LEU A 98 -3.89 -5.27 -3.67
CA LEU A 98 -4.83 -6.39 -3.79
C LEU A 98 -6.17 -5.96 -4.40
N ASP A 99 -6.47 -4.65 -4.40
CA ASP A 99 -7.72 -4.07 -4.90
C ASP A 99 -7.59 -3.49 -6.32
N THR A 100 -6.40 -3.45 -6.91
CA THR A 100 -6.24 -2.96 -8.29
C THR A 100 -6.69 -3.99 -9.34
N VAL A 101 -7.11 -3.51 -10.52
CA VAL A 101 -7.27 -4.33 -11.74
C VAL A 101 -6.00 -4.35 -12.60
N LEU A 102 -4.98 -3.55 -12.25
CA LEU A 102 -3.64 -3.65 -12.84
C LEU A 102 -2.97 -4.99 -12.46
N PRO A 103 -1.84 -5.34 -13.09
CA PRO A 103 -1.05 -6.50 -12.68
C PRO A 103 -0.71 -6.51 -11.19
N PHE A 104 -0.54 -7.70 -10.62
CA PHE A 104 -0.08 -7.89 -9.24
C PHE A 104 1.15 -8.78 -9.25
N PRO A 105 2.34 -8.23 -8.93
CA PRO A 105 2.63 -6.81 -8.71
C PRO A 105 2.54 -5.96 -10.00
N CYS A 106 2.46 -4.65 -9.84
CA CYS A 106 2.54 -3.66 -10.91
C CYS A 106 3.87 -2.90 -10.83
N LEU A 107 4.46 -2.52 -11.97
CA LEU A 107 5.59 -1.59 -11.98
C LEU A 107 5.16 -0.25 -11.36
N PHE A 108 6.02 0.35 -10.55
CA PHE A 108 5.71 1.59 -9.83
C PHE A 108 5.23 2.70 -10.77
N ASP A 109 5.97 2.98 -11.84
CA ASP A 109 5.64 4.07 -12.76
C ASP A 109 4.28 3.84 -13.45
N THR A 110 4.01 2.60 -13.88
CA THR A 110 2.70 2.21 -14.45
C THR A 110 1.58 2.37 -13.44
N TYR A 111 1.79 1.96 -12.19
CA TYR A 111 0.78 2.09 -11.15
C TYR A 111 0.46 3.57 -10.84
N VAL A 112 1.50 4.41 -10.73
CA VAL A 112 1.33 5.85 -10.48
C VAL A 112 0.60 6.52 -11.65
N GLU A 113 1.00 6.23 -12.89
CA GLU A 113 0.38 6.80 -14.09
C GLU A 113 -1.10 6.42 -14.20
N ASP A 114 -1.42 5.13 -14.07
CA ASP A 114 -2.77 4.62 -14.36
C ASP A 114 -3.73 4.70 -13.17
N ALA A 115 -3.25 4.42 -11.95
CA ALA A 115 -4.08 4.35 -10.75
C ALA A 115 -4.18 5.70 -10.03
N PHE A 116 -3.10 6.48 -9.99
CA PHE A 116 -3.12 7.79 -9.34
C PHE A 116 -3.38 8.93 -10.33
N LYS A 117 -2.79 8.90 -11.53
CA LYS A 117 -2.83 10.01 -12.51
C LYS A 117 -2.25 11.30 -11.91
N SER A 118 -2.44 12.46 -12.56
CA SER A 118 -1.97 13.74 -12.03
C SER A 118 -2.84 14.26 -10.88
N ASP A 119 -2.23 14.97 -9.92
CA ASP A 119 -2.93 15.79 -8.91
C ASP A 119 -3.31 17.18 -9.45
N ASP A 120 -2.79 17.57 -10.62
CA ASP A 120 -3.09 18.85 -11.27
C ASP A 120 -4.48 18.87 -11.93
N ASP A 121 -4.99 17.70 -12.32
CA ASP A 121 -6.29 17.54 -12.98
C ASP A 121 -7.47 17.36 -12.00
N ILE A 122 -7.21 17.41 -10.69
CA ILE A 122 -8.22 17.23 -9.66
C ILE A 122 -8.29 18.40 -8.69
N HIS A 123 -9.47 18.60 -8.10
CA HIS A 123 -9.68 19.65 -7.10
C HIS A 123 -8.76 19.43 -5.87
N PRO A 124 -8.14 20.48 -5.30
CA PRO A 124 -7.14 20.34 -4.24
C PRO A 124 -7.54 19.48 -3.02
N GLN A 125 -8.83 19.42 -2.70
CA GLN A 125 -9.36 18.61 -1.60
C GLN A 125 -9.28 17.09 -1.84
N PHE A 126 -9.06 16.65 -3.09
CA PHE A 126 -8.91 15.25 -3.48
C PHE A 126 -7.45 14.83 -3.71
N ARG A 127 -6.51 15.77 -3.63
CA ARG A 127 -5.08 15.49 -3.87
C ARG A 127 -4.56 14.49 -2.86
N ARG A 128 -3.73 13.56 -3.32
CA ARG A 128 -3.29 12.41 -2.52
C ARG A 128 -2.00 12.74 -1.78
N LYS A 129 -1.90 12.23 -0.56
CA LYS A 129 -0.67 12.16 0.21
C LYS A 129 -0.37 10.71 0.55
N PHE A 130 0.91 10.44 0.74
CA PHE A 130 1.47 9.11 0.87
C PHE A 130 2.30 9.03 2.14
N ARG A 131 1.80 8.31 3.15
CA ARG A 131 2.62 7.93 4.30
C ARG A 131 3.30 6.62 3.99
N VAL A 132 4.63 6.64 3.97
CA VAL A 132 5.48 5.50 3.63
C VAL A 132 6.19 5.01 4.89
N ILE A 133 5.88 3.79 5.32
CA ILE A 133 6.40 3.16 6.53
C ILE A 133 7.17 1.91 6.11
N ARG A 134 8.44 1.77 6.54
CA ARG A 134 9.18 0.51 6.31
C ARG A 134 8.42 -0.66 6.91
N ALA A 135 8.43 -1.81 6.23
CA ALA A 135 7.62 -2.96 6.60
C ALA A 135 7.98 -3.53 7.99
N ASP A 136 9.25 -3.48 8.39
CA ASP A 136 9.70 -3.84 9.75
C ASP A 136 9.04 -2.97 10.83
N SER A 137 9.01 -1.65 10.61
CA SER A 137 8.32 -0.70 11.48
C SER A 137 6.80 -0.89 11.44
N TYR A 138 6.24 -1.21 10.28
CA TYR A 138 4.80 -1.45 10.16
C TYR A 138 4.36 -2.68 10.97
N LEU A 139 5.04 -3.82 10.80
CA LEU A 139 4.77 -5.03 11.58
C LEU A 139 4.95 -4.83 13.09
N LYS A 140 5.92 -4.01 13.49
CA LYS A 140 6.21 -3.75 14.90
C LYS A 140 5.17 -2.86 15.57
N ASN A 141 4.65 -1.86 14.86
CA ASN A 141 3.90 -0.76 15.49
C ASN A 141 2.41 -0.72 15.15
N PHE A 142 1.96 -1.34 14.05
CA PHE A 142 0.57 -1.27 13.63
C PHE A 142 -0.35 -2.06 14.57
N ALA A 143 -1.47 -1.44 14.95
CA ALA A 143 -2.55 -2.07 15.71
C ALA A 143 -3.92 -1.57 15.25
N SER A 144 -4.87 -2.49 15.08
CA SER A 144 -6.26 -2.21 14.72
C SER A 144 -7.19 -3.16 15.45
N ASP A 145 -8.08 -2.61 16.28
CA ASP A 145 -9.16 -3.37 16.92
C ASP A 145 -10.40 -3.51 16.00
N ARG A 146 -10.29 -3.00 14.76
CA ARG A 146 -11.34 -2.97 13.73
C ARG A 146 -12.59 -2.17 14.13
N SER A 147 -12.54 -1.40 15.22
CA SER A 147 -13.70 -0.63 15.73
C SER A 147 -14.27 0.34 14.71
N HIS A 148 -13.42 0.91 13.84
CA HIS A 148 -13.81 1.81 12.76
C HIS A 148 -14.74 1.17 11.72
N MET A 149 -14.72 -0.16 11.58
CA MET A 149 -15.58 -0.93 10.68
C MET A 149 -16.91 -1.34 11.30
N LYS A 150 -17.23 -0.87 12.51
CA LYS A 150 -18.57 -1.03 13.10
C LYS A 150 -19.43 0.22 12.87
N ASP A 151 -20.71 0.01 12.62
CA ASP A 151 -21.70 1.09 12.61
C ASP A 151 -22.17 1.45 14.03
N SER A 152 -23.07 2.43 14.14
CA SER A 152 -23.63 2.87 15.43
C SER A 152 -24.48 1.81 16.14
N SER A 153 -24.93 0.77 15.42
CA SER A 153 -25.67 -0.36 15.96
C SER A 153 -24.75 -1.53 16.35
N GLY A 154 -23.45 -1.42 16.10
CA GLY A 154 -22.45 -2.46 16.35
C GLY A 154 -22.35 -3.51 15.24
N ASN A 155 -23.04 -3.32 14.11
CA ASN A 155 -22.92 -4.21 12.95
C ASN A 155 -21.64 -3.89 12.18
N TRP A 156 -21.05 -4.91 11.57
CA TRP A 156 -19.91 -4.74 10.68
C TRP A 156 -20.33 -4.12 9.34
N ARG A 157 -19.61 -3.08 8.91
CA ARG A 157 -19.77 -2.46 7.59
C ARG A 157 -19.39 -3.42 6.47
N GLU A 158 -18.32 -4.19 6.70
CA GLU A 158 -17.88 -5.32 5.87
C GLU A 158 -17.45 -6.48 6.78
N PRO A 159 -17.56 -7.75 6.34
CA PRO A 159 -17.14 -8.89 7.15
C PRO A 159 -15.66 -8.79 7.57
N PRO A 160 -15.33 -8.88 8.88
CA PRO A 160 -13.95 -8.75 9.34
C PRO A 160 -13.09 -9.95 8.92
N PRO A 161 -11.76 -9.78 8.85
CA PRO A 161 -10.85 -10.89 8.61
C PRO A 161 -10.99 -12.01 9.64
N PRO A 162 -10.78 -13.28 9.25
CA PRO A 162 -11.09 -14.46 10.09
C PRO A 162 -10.04 -14.75 11.18
N TYR A 163 -9.02 -13.90 11.33
CA TYR A 163 -7.97 -14.00 12.35
C TYR A 163 -8.16 -12.95 13.44
N PRO A 164 -7.57 -13.14 14.64
CA PRO A 164 -7.60 -12.14 15.71
C PRO A 164 -7.11 -10.76 15.23
N CYS A 165 -7.59 -9.69 15.87
CA CYS A 165 -7.12 -8.34 15.59
C CYS A 165 -5.60 -8.23 15.76
N ILE A 166 -4.96 -7.44 14.90
CA ILE A 166 -3.53 -7.14 15.01
C ILE A 166 -3.36 -6.13 16.13
N GLU A 167 -2.64 -6.51 17.18
CA GLU A 167 -2.33 -5.66 18.33
C GLU A 167 -0.85 -5.75 18.70
N THR A 168 -0.36 -4.73 19.42
CA THR A 168 1.01 -4.69 19.94
C THR A 168 0.98 -4.59 21.46
N GLY A 169 2.15 -4.72 22.11
CA GLY A 169 2.25 -4.47 23.55
C GLY A 169 1.87 -3.04 23.95
N ASP A 170 1.99 -2.08 23.02
CA ASP A 170 1.81 -0.65 23.28
C ASP A 170 0.44 -0.11 22.85
N SER A 171 -0.25 -0.78 21.91
CA SER A 171 -1.54 -0.31 21.39
C SER A 171 -2.42 -1.44 20.88
N LYS A 172 -3.74 -1.25 21.04
CA LYS A 172 -4.79 -2.07 20.40
C LYS A 172 -5.42 -1.38 19.19
N MET A 173 -5.25 -0.07 19.05
CA MET A 173 -5.82 0.71 17.97
C MET A 173 -5.04 2.01 17.78
N ASN A 174 -4.31 2.11 16.68
CA ASN A 174 -3.59 3.30 16.26
C ASN A 174 -3.71 3.56 14.75
N LEU A 175 -4.67 2.92 14.07
CA LEU A 175 -4.90 3.09 12.63
C LEU A 175 -4.99 4.57 12.21
N ASN A 176 -5.60 5.43 13.03
CA ASN A 176 -5.70 6.87 12.74
C ASN A 176 -4.33 7.55 12.59
N ASP A 177 -3.31 7.07 13.29
CA ASP A 177 -1.95 7.64 13.21
C ASP A 177 -1.27 7.27 11.88
N PHE A 178 -1.67 6.15 11.27
CA PHE A 178 -1.22 5.73 9.94
C PHE A 178 -2.02 6.42 8.83
N ILE A 179 -3.34 6.58 9.00
CA ILE A 179 -4.18 7.33 8.05
C ILE A 179 -3.81 8.82 8.04
N SER A 180 -3.40 9.38 9.18
CA SER A 180 -2.99 10.78 9.28
C SER A 180 -1.90 11.10 8.27
N MET A 181 -2.05 12.24 7.57
CA MET A 181 -1.03 12.79 6.68
C MET A 181 -0.31 13.99 7.30
N ASP A 182 -0.42 14.15 8.62
CA ASP A 182 0.43 15.07 9.39
C ASP A 182 1.81 14.41 9.62
N PRO A 183 2.91 15.00 9.12
CA PRO A 183 4.26 14.45 9.31
C PRO A 183 4.72 14.43 10.77
N LYS A 184 4.01 15.09 11.69
CA LYS A 184 4.29 15.05 13.15
C LYS A 184 3.66 13.86 13.85
N VAL A 185 2.78 13.13 13.18
CA VAL A 185 2.02 12.00 13.75
C VAL A 185 2.53 10.69 13.16
N GLY A 186 2.50 9.63 13.97
CA GLY A 186 2.70 8.25 13.54
C GLY A 186 4.15 7.92 13.14
N TRP A 187 4.28 6.92 12.28
CA TRP A 187 5.57 6.38 11.82
C TRP A 187 5.78 6.66 10.33
N GLY A 188 7.03 6.54 9.89
CA GLY A 188 7.40 6.74 8.49
C GLY A 188 7.49 8.22 8.10
N ALA A 189 7.40 8.49 6.80
CA ALA A 189 7.45 9.83 6.23
C ALA A 189 6.22 10.07 5.34
N VAL A 190 5.75 11.32 5.30
CA VAL A 190 4.62 11.74 4.47
C VAL A 190 5.12 12.50 3.25
N TYR A 191 4.59 12.16 2.09
CA TYR A 191 4.93 12.76 0.81
C TYR A 191 3.68 13.23 0.06
N THR A 192 3.82 14.31 -0.70
CA THR A 192 2.92 14.61 -1.82
C THR A 192 3.10 13.60 -2.96
N LEU A 193 2.18 13.55 -3.92
CA LEU A 193 2.34 12.73 -5.12
C LEU A 193 3.66 13.02 -5.86
N SER A 194 4.02 14.30 -5.99
CA SER A 194 5.25 14.71 -6.68
C SER A 194 6.50 14.18 -5.96
N GLU A 195 6.57 14.35 -4.63
CA GLU A 195 7.69 13.85 -3.83
C GLU A 195 7.76 12.32 -3.83
N PHE A 196 6.61 11.63 -3.75
CA PHE A 196 6.52 10.17 -3.81
C PHE A 196 7.02 9.63 -5.16
N THR A 197 6.55 10.22 -6.26
CA THR A 197 6.96 9.85 -7.63
C THR A 197 8.45 10.14 -7.86
N HIS A 198 8.94 11.29 -7.38
CA HIS A 198 10.36 11.62 -7.47
C HIS A 198 11.22 10.63 -6.66
N ARG A 199 10.77 10.22 -5.47
CA ARG A 199 11.56 9.33 -4.62
C ARG A 199 11.67 7.90 -5.14
N PHE A 200 10.62 7.38 -5.76
CA PHE A 200 10.51 5.95 -6.09
C PHE A 200 10.28 5.63 -7.57
N GLY A 201 10.14 6.64 -8.44
CA GLY A 201 10.05 6.44 -9.88
C GLY A 201 11.38 6.07 -10.52
N SER A 202 11.36 5.36 -11.66
CA SER A 202 12.57 4.90 -12.35
C SER A 202 13.43 6.04 -12.92
N LYS A 203 12.85 7.24 -13.09
CA LYS A 203 13.52 8.39 -13.72
C LYS A 203 14.68 8.99 -12.89
N ASN A 204 14.98 8.43 -11.72
CA ASN A 204 16.06 8.87 -10.82
C ASN A 204 17.10 7.78 -10.50
N CYS A 205 17.12 6.66 -11.23
CA CYS A 205 18.19 5.66 -11.18
C CYS A 205 19.09 5.72 -12.41
#